data_AF-A0A3L5TS26-F1
#
_entry.id   AF-A0A3L5TS26-F1
#
_cell.length_a   1.000
_cell.length_b   1.000
_cell.length_c   1.000
_cell.angle_alpha   90.00
_cell.angle_beta   90.00
_cell.angle_gamma   90.00
#
_symmetry.space_group_name_H-M   'P 1'
#
loop_
_entity.id
_entity.type
_entity.pdbx_description
1 polymer ?
#
loop_
_entity_poly.entity_id
_entity_poly.type
_entity_poly.pdbx_seq_one_letter_code
_entity_poly.pdbx_strand_id
1 'polypeptide(L)'
;LIFFTFLQTRKHKTKYYETQTGNTDAKIKYQFSTDEGLVIKLYKKHIARLNVDAIVNAANHRLANVGGVADVIAKAAGHKMAQECNHIITQQGQILDGYNVVTSAGNLPYQAVIHAVGPRWHEYKNKADCLKILKITISNILDTARSKHFKCVAMPPISSGVCGVPKSMCAAMYLRGICEFSKQGQLGSMKEFHIIDIHDDILDMINDWHSKLKNNQRCLDVDAVLSGSDGVNILRNYRGKTDIHIYTKDILKIRGIDVIVVSEDSWVKGEGGLSRALLTAGCDKYRQEHRHLQPQSNNSTTGLSRTVVLVTSGGHKLPFKHVVHAVLRREKGDTEEVYQTTLWSTIDNVLSTVNTMKTTKDITVAIPMIGLGAKPSDEIMKKCCWTLKESITKFLEMWPSIHISEIHLTSQINFSQVVWYHLNKKKSITTTVINDVVLKNVTVSETNI
;
A
#
# COMPACT_ATOMS: atom_id res chain seq x y z
N LEU A 1 -39.95 -8.64 9.24
CA LEU A 1 -38.70 -8.51 10.03
C LEU A 1 -37.56 -7.83 9.28
N ILE A 2 -37.31 -8.16 7.99
CA ILE A 2 -36.21 -7.60 7.18
C ILE A 2 -36.36 -6.09 6.87
N PHE A 3 -37.59 -5.56 6.84
CA PHE A 3 -37.85 -4.13 6.60
C PHE A 3 -37.56 -3.22 7.82
N PHE A 4 -37.65 -3.77 9.04
CA PHE A 4 -37.38 -3.02 10.27
C PHE A 4 -35.87 -2.87 10.56
N THR A 5 -35.06 -3.86 10.17
CA THR A 5 -33.60 -3.83 10.30
C THR A 5 -32.96 -2.77 9.39
N PHE A 6 -33.58 -2.46 8.25
CA PHE A 6 -33.11 -1.45 7.30
C PHE A 6 -33.38 0.01 7.78
N LEU A 7 -34.42 0.22 8.59
CA LEU A 7 -34.71 1.53 9.20
C LEU A 7 -33.88 1.79 10.46
N GLN A 8 -33.56 0.75 11.25
CA GLN A 8 -32.68 0.89 12.43
C GLN A 8 -31.22 1.19 12.06
N THR A 9 -30.72 0.63 10.96
CA THR A 9 -29.37 0.94 10.45
C THR A 9 -29.24 2.36 9.89
N ARG A 10 -30.33 2.96 9.37
CA ARG A 10 -30.36 4.40 9.04
C ARG A 10 -30.27 5.27 10.29
N LYS A 11 -31.06 5.01 11.35
CA LYS A 11 -31.00 5.79 12.60
C LYS A 11 -29.63 5.73 13.29
N HIS A 12 -28.93 4.59 13.24
CA HIS A 12 -27.57 4.46 13.78
C HIS A 12 -26.50 5.15 12.92
N LYS A 13 -26.65 5.21 11.60
CA LYS A 13 -25.73 6.00 10.74
C LYS A 13 -25.93 7.49 10.94
N THR A 14 -27.16 7.99 11.07
CA THR A 14 -27.41 9.43 11.30
C THR A 14 -26.80 9.92 12.62
N LYS A 15 -26.86 9.11 13.69
CA LYS A 15 -26.25 9.44 15.00
C LYS A 15 -24.72 9.57 14.98
N TYR A 16 -24.03 8.87 14.07
CA TYR A 16 -22.58 8.96 13.94
C TYR A 16 -22.12 10.31 13.36
N TYR A 17 -23.01 11.04 12.68
CA TYR A 17 -22.72 12.35 12.08
C TYR A 17 -23.02 13.53 13.04
N GLU A 18 -23.76 13.30 14.13
CA GLU A 18 -24.18 14.36 15.07
C GLU A 18 -23.27 14.53 16.30
N THR A 19 -22.28 13.66 16.52
CA THR A 19 -21.51 13.61 17.80
C THR A 19 -20.09 14.18 17.77
N GLN A 20 -19.68 14.90 16.72
CA GLN A 20 -18.46 15.74 16.77
C GLN A 20 -18.80 17.23 16.79
N THR A 21 -19.57 17.62 17.80
CA THR A 21 -19.81 19.01 18.21
C THR A 21 -18.76 19.42 19.24
N GLY A 22 -17.52 19.58 18.76
CA GLY A 22 -16.43 20.14 19.55
C GLY A 22 -15.65 21.13 18.70
N ASN A 23 -15.80 22.42 18.99
CA ASN A 23 -15.04 23.52 18.40
C ASN A 23 -13.60 23.52 18.95
N THR A 24 -12.87 22.43 18.73
CA THR A 24 -11.44 22.35 19.03
C THR A 24 -10.69 22.48 17.72
N ASP A 25 -9.83 23.49 17.59
CA ASP A 25 -8.89 23.62 16.49
C ASP A 25 -8.21 22.26 16.26
N ALA A 26 -8.32 21.77 15.03
CA ALA A 26 -7.80 20.45 14.75
C ALA A 26 -6.28 20.49 14.88
N LYS A 27 -5.76 19.58 15.71
CA LYS A 27 -4.33 19.46 15.94
C LYS A 27 -3.63 19.21 14.61
N ILE A 28 -2.89 20.20 14.14
CA ILE A 28 -2.06 20.09 12.96
C ILE A 28 -1.05 18.98 13.21
N LYS A 29 -1.00 17.99 12.31
CA LYS A 29 -0.09 16.84 12.47
C LYS A 29 1.29 17.19 11.93
N TYR A 30 1.34 17.75 10.74
CA TYR A 30 2.56 18.23 10.10
C TYR A 30 2.31 19.59 9.46
N GLN A 31 3.34 20.43 9.47
CA GLN A 31 3.35 21.72 8.80
C GLN A 31 4.74 21.96 8.19
N PHE A 32 4.75 22.47 6.96
CA PHE A 32 5.96 22.90 6.28
C PHE A 32 5.61 23.98 5.26
N SER A 33 6.61 24.65 4.70
CA SER A 33 6.44 25.68 3.68
C SER A 33 7.26 25.36 2.45
N THR A 34 6.77 25.78 1.29
CA THR A 34 7.62 25.89 0.10
C THR A 34 8.63 27.04 0.27
N ASP A 35 9.67 27.05 -0.56
CA ASP A 35 10.68 28.12 -0.55
C ASP A 35 10.06 29.48 -0.88
N GLU A 36 8.97 29.50 -1.65
CA GLU A 36 8.24 30.72 -2.02
C GLU A 36 7.18 31.14 -0.98
N GLY A 37 7.07 30.41 0.14
CA GLY A 37 6.29 30.82 1.31
C GLY A 37 4.86 30.30 1.39
N LEU A 38 4.45 29.38 0.51
CA LEU A 38 3.15 28.70 0.64
C LEU A 38 3.22 27.71 1.81
N VAL A 39 2.32 27.84 2.79
CA VAL A 39 2.27 26.96 3.96
C VAL A 39 1.40 25.74 3.67
N ILE A 40 1.95 24.54 3.84
CA ILE A 40 1.23 23.28 3.74
C ILE A 40 0.93 22.76 5.15
N LYS A 41 -0.35 22.44 5.42
CA LYS A 41 -0.77 21.80 6.67
C LYS A 41 -1.40 20.45 6.40
N LEU A 42 -0.95 19.43 7.13
CA LEU A 42 -1.46 18.06 7.07
C LEU A 42 -2.13 17.71 8.38
N TYR A 43 -3.41 17.32 8.36
CA TYR A 43 -4.10 16.95 9.59
C TYR A 43 -5.34 16.10 9.35
N LYS A 44 -5.68 15.32 10.39
CA LYS A 44 -6.84 14.47 10.37
C LYS A 44 -8.10 15.28 10.66
N LYS A 45 -9.01 15.40 9.70
CA LYS A 45 -10.29 16.10 9.88
C LYS A 45 -11.31 15.72 8.81
N HIS A 46 -12.58 15.93 9.12
CA HIS A 46 -13.68 15.79 8.18
C HIS A 46 -13.80 17.04 7.30
N ILE A 47 -13.87 16.86 5.97
CA ILE A 47 -13.83 17.98 5.01
C ILE A 47 -15.03 18.92 5.08
N ALA A 48 -16.17 18.48 5.61
CA ALA A 48 -17.39 19.28 5.64
C ALA A 48 -17.37 20.46 6.63
N ARG A 49 -16.41 20.51 7.57
CA ARG A 49 -16.31 21.60 8.55
C ARG A 49 -14.85 21.98 8.82
N LEU A 50 -14.37 22.98 8.08
CA LEU A 50 -13.02 23.52 8.16
C LEU A 50 -13.09 25.05 8.25
N ASN A 51 -12.01 25.69 8.72
CA ASN A 51 -11.86 27.15 8.65
C ASN A 51 -10.96 27.48 7.45
N VAL A 52 -11.54 27.47 6.25
CA VAL A 52 -10.85 27.69 4.96
C VAL A 52 -11.79 28.42 4.00
N ASP A 53 -11.27 29.05 2.95
CA ASP A 53 -12.10 29.79 1.99
C ASP A 53 -12.86 28.83 1.06
N ALA A 54 -12.19 27.79 0.57
CA ALA A 54 -12.77 26.79 -0.31
C ALA A 54 -12.25 25.38 -0.02
N ILE A 55 -13.03 24.39 -0.40
CA ILE A 55 -12.61 22.98 -0.37
C ILE A 55 -12.51 22.41 -1.78
N VAL A 56 -11.71 21.36 -1.92
CA VAL A 56 -11.64 20.55 -3.13
C VAL A 56 -12.49 19.31 -2.96
N ASN A 57 -13.26 18.98 -3.98
CA ASN A 57 -13.95 17.72 -4.11
C ASN A 57 -13.19 16.80 -5.06
N ALA A 58 -12.94 15.55 -4.65
CA ALA A 58 -12.40 14.50 -5.52
C ALA A 58 -13.53 13.96 -6.42
N ALA A 59 -13.77 14.64 -7.53
CA ALA A 59 -14.90 14.42 -8.42
C ALA A 59 -14.62 13.36 -9.50
N ASN A 60 -15.68 12.93 -10.19
CA ASN A 60 -15.59 12.14 -11.41
C ASN A 60 -15.92 13.00 -12.64
N HIS A 61 -15.65 12.49 -13.85
CA HIS A 61 -15.85 13.20 -15.12
C HIS A 61 -17.29 13.69 -15.39
N ARG A 62 -18.31 13.18 -14.65
CA ARG A 62 -19.71 13.63 -14.76
C ARG A 62 -20.18 14.46 -13.57
N LEU A 63 -19.29 14.80 -12.63
CA LEU A 63 -19.63 15.49 -11.38
C LEU A 63 -20.79 14.83 -10.60
N ALA A 64 -20.99 13.52 -10.75
CA ALA A 64 -22.17 12.85 -10.20
C ALA A 64 -22.16 12.71 -8.68
N ASN A 65 -20.99 12.89 -8.03
CA ASN A 65 -20.80 12.92 -6.57
C ASN A 65 -21.47 11.76 -5.80
N VAL A 66 -21.41 10.53 -6.33
CA VAL A 66 -22.15 9.35 -5.79
C VAL A 66 -21.35 8.46 -4.83
N GLY A 67 -20.09 8.78 -4.51
CA GLY A 67 -19.29 7.93 -3.63
C GLY A 67 -18.09 8.62 -2.99
N GLY A 68 -17.57 7.99 -1.93
CA GLY A 68 -16.41 8.48 -1.19
C GLY A 68 -16.65 9.88 -0.59
N VAL A 69 -15.60 10.69 -0.58
CA VAL A 69 -15.66 12.07 -0.06
C VAL A 69 -16.61 12.96 -0.87
N ALA A 70 -16.82 12.68 -2.17
CA ALA A 70 -17.71 13.47 -3.02
C ALA A 70 -19.18 13.36 -2.60
N ASP A 71 -19.64 12.16 -2.22
CA ASP A 71 -20.98 11.95 -1.68
C ASP A 71 -21.17 12.64 -0.33
N VAL A 72 -20.13 12.62 0.51
CA VAL A 72 -20.13 13.33 1.79
C VAL A 72 -20.26 14.85 1.59
N ILE A 73 -19.48 15.41 0.67
CA ILE A 73 -19.56 16.84 0.31
C ILE A 73 -20.94 17.17 -0.25
N ALA A 74 -21.47 16.37 -1.20
CA ALA A 74 -22.76 16.62 -1.82
C ALA A 74 -23.93 16.60 -0.83
N LYS A 75 -23.92 15.65 0.11
CA LYS A 75 -24.93 15.60 1.19
C LYS A 75 -24.88 16.83 2.09
N ALA A 76 -23.68 17.30 2.41
CA ALA A 76 -23.50 18.47 3.27
C ALA A 76 -23.81 19.79 2.53
N ALA A 77 -23.49 19.89 1.24
CA ALA A 77 -23.76 21.06 0.42
C ALA A 77 -25.24 21.22 0.04
N GLY A 78 -26.01 20.12 0.01
CA GLY A 78 -27.41 20.13 -0.39
C GLY A 78 -27.60 20.25 -1.92
N HIS A 79 -28.85 20.47 -2.35
CA HIS A 79 -29.23 20.35 -3.77
C HIS A 79 -28.60 21.40 -4.69
N LYS A 80 -28.27 22.59 -4.18
CA LYS A 80 -27.77 23.71 -5.00
C LYS A 80 -26.48 23.35 -5.73
N MET A 81 -25.49 22.78 -5.04
CA MET A 81 -24.22 22.36 -5.64
C MET A 81 -24.43 21.30 -6.72
N ALA A 82 -25.36 20.35 -6.51
CA ALA A 82 -25.67 19.32 -7.49
C ALA A 82 -26.34 19.89 -8.76
N GLN A 83 -27.22 20.88 -8.61
CA GLN A 83 -27.82 21.58 -9.75
C GLN A 83 -26.78 22.32 -10.60
N GLU A 84 -25.84 23.00 -9.95
CA GLU A 84 -24.72 23.67 -10.63
C GLU A 84 -23.79 22.67 -11.33
N CYS A 85 -23.46 21.55 -10.68
CA CYS A 85 -22.71 20.45 -11.33
C CYS A 85 -23.42 19.94 -12.59
N ASN A 86 -24.73 19.68 -12.51
CA ASN A 86 -25.52 19.21 -13.65
C ASN A 86 -25.52 20.24 -14.78
N HIS A 87 -25.70 21.53 -14.45
CA HIS A 87 -25.66 22.61 -15.43
C HIS A 87 -24.31 22.68 -16.17
N ILE A 88 -23.19 22.58 -15.44
CA ILE A 88 -21.84 22.54 -16.02
C ILE A 88 -21.71 21.37 -16.99
N ILE A 89 -22.14 20.16 -16.59
CA ILE A 89 -22.06 18.98 -17.46
C ILE A 89 -22.94 19.12 -18.70
N THR A 90 -24.14 19.69 -18.57
CA THR A 90 -25.02 19.94 -19.72
C THR A 90 -24.41 20.93 -20.71
N GLN A 91 -23.69 21.96 -20.22
CA GLN A 91 -23.11 22.99 -21.08
C GLN A 91 -21.75 22.61 -21.66
N GLN A 92 -20.88 22.00 -20.87
CA GLN A 92 -19.46 21.81 -21.20
C GLN A 92 -19.11 20.35 -21.51
N GLY A 93 -20.03 19.41 -21.25
CA GLY A 93 -19.77 17.99 -21.36
C GLY A 93 -18.98 17.44 -20.18
N GLN A 94 -18.30 16.31 -20.41
CA GLN A 94 -17.53 15.64 -19.36
C GLN A 94 -16.22 16.38 -19.06
N ILE A 95 -15.86 16.44 -17.78
CA ILE A 95 -14.60 17.03 -17.33
C ILE A 95 -13.48 16.00 -17.45
N LEU A 96 -12.40 16.36 -18.14
CA LEU A 96 -11.25 15.49 -18.36
C LEU A 96 -10.39 15.35 -17.08
N ASP A 97 -9.67 14.25 -16.96
CA ASP A 97 -8.69 14.07 -15.90
C ASP A 97 -7.64 15.18 -15.93
N GLY A 98 -7.22 15.66 -14.75
CA GLY A 98 -6.32 16.79 -14.62
C GLY A 98 -7.03 18.14 -14.51
N TYR A 99 -8.30 18.24 -14.92
CA TYR A 99 -9.05 19.49 -14.90
C TYR A 99 -9.95 19.61 -13.67
N ASN A 100 -10.40 20.84 -13.42
CA ASN A 100 -11.33 21.14 -12.36
C ASN A 100 -12.31 22.25 -12.76
N VAL A 101 -13.45 22.30 -12.07
CA VAL A 101 -14.46 23.35 -12.21
C VAL A 101 -14.90 23.83 -10.83
N VAL A 102 -15.55 25.00 -10.75
CA VAL A 102 -15.95 25.62 -9.48
C VAL A 102 -17.46 25.77 -9.42
N THR A 103 -18.04 25.44 -8.27
CA THR A 103 -19.45 25.68 -7.92
C THR A 103 -19.53 26.47 -6.61
N SER A 104 -20.71 26.98 -6.28
CA SER A 104 -21.03 27.45 -4.94
C SER A 104 -21.00 26.28 -3.94
N ALA A 105 -20.69 26.56 -2.68
CA ALA A 105 -20.59 25.52 -1.66
C ALA A 105 -21.96 25.03 -1.13
N GLY A 106 -23.07 25.57 -1.64
CA GLY A 106 -24.41 25.30 -1.14
C GLY A 106 -24.53 25.65 0.35
N ASN A 107 -24.89 24.67 1.18
CA ASN A 107 -25.05 24.82 2.63
C ASN A 107 -23.73 24.69 3.42
N LEU A 108 -22.60 24.42 2.76
CA LEU A 108 -21.31 24.35 3.43
C LEU A 108 -20.81 25.75 3.83
N PRO A 109 -20.02 25.87 4.91
CA PRO A 109 -19.49 27.14 5.39
C PRO A 109 -18.27 27.62 4.57
N TYR A 110 -18.31 27.45 3.24
CA TYR A 110 -17.22 27.79 2.32
C TYR A 110 -17.72 28.74 1.24
N GLN A 111 -16.81 29.49 0.64
CA GLN A 111 -17.12 30.37 -0.48
C GLN A 111 -17.42 29.55 -1.75
N ALA A 112 -16.69 28.45 -1.96
CA ALA A 112 -16.82 27.62 -3.15
C ALA A 112 -16.34 26.17 -2.94
N VAL A 113 -16.70 25.30 -3.89
CA VAL A 113 -16.15 23.94 -4.03
C VAL A 113 -15.44 23.82 -5.37
N ILE A 114 -14.16 23.44 -5.34
CA ILE A 114 -13.36 23.12 -6.52
C ILE A 114 -13.52 21.63 -6.82
N HIS A 115 -14.22 21.26 -7.88
CA HIS A 115 -14.43 19.87 -8.30
C HIS A 115 -13.29 19.43 -9.20
N ALA A 116 -12.32 18.70 -8.65
CA ALA A 116 -11.16 18.24 -9.38
C ALA A 116 -11.32 16.78 -9.80
N VAL A 117 -11.07 16.49 -11.09
CA VAL A 117 -11.12 15.15 -11.65
C VAL A 117 -9.70 14.60 -11.69
N GLY A 118 -9.36 13.76 -10.71
CA GLY A 118 -8.09 13.06 -10.68
C GLY A 118 -8.11 11.79 -11.54
N PRO A 119 -6.95 11.34 -12.03
CA PRO A 119 -6.86 10.17 -12.90
C PRO A 119 -7.18 8.89 -12.15
N ARG A 120 -7.66 7.89 -12.90
CA ARG A 120 -7.96 6.54 -12.40
C ARG A 120 -6.86 5.57 -12.78
N TRP A 121 -6.19 5.00 -11.79
CA TRP A 121 -5.00 4.17 -12.00
C TRP A 121 -5.20 3.07 -13.02
N HIS A 122 -6.33 2.37 -12.98
CA HIS A 122 -6.62 1.23 -13.84
C HIS A 122 -6.96 1.62 -15.29
N GLU A 123 -7.36 2.86 -15.56
CA GLU A 123 -7.71 3.34 -16.91
C GLU A 123 -6.47 3.73 -17.73
N TYR A 124 -5.33 3.98 -17.08
CA TYR A 124 -4.08 4.35 -17.75
C TYR A 124 -3.20 3.13 -18.01
N LYS A 125 -2.89 2.87 -19.28
CA LYS A 125 -1.91 1.84 -19.68
C LYS A 125 -0.50 2.22 -19.20
N ASN A 126 -0.10 3.47 -19.48
CA ASN A 126 1.15 4.03 -18.99
C ASN A 126 0.94 4.70 -17.62
N LYS A 127 1.57 4.14 -16.59
CA LYS A 127 1.47 4.68 -15.23
C LYS A 127 2.17 6.02 -15.05
N ALA A 128 3.16 6.33 -15.89
CA ALA A 128 3.84 7.62 -15.86
C ALA A 128 2.88 8.74 -16.24
N ASP A 129 2.08 8.52 -17.27
CA ASP A 129 1.10 9.51 -17.72
C ASP A 129 0.01 9.70 -16.67
N CYS A 130 -0.42 8.62 -15.99
CA CYS A 130 -1.33 8.73 -14.84
C CYS A 130 -0.76 9.64 -13.74
N LEU A 131 0.50 9.46 -13.35
CA LEU A 131 1.12 10.30 -12.32
C LEU A 131 1.33 11.75 -12.78
N LYS A 132 1.71 11.96 -14.04
CA LYS A 132 1.81 13.32 -14.63
C LYS A 132 0.46 14.04 -14.56
N ILE A 133 -0.64 13.37 -14.91
CA ILE A 133 -1.99 13.93 -14.84
C ILE A 133 -2.39 14.21 -13.38
N LEU A 134 -2.05 13.33 -12.43
CA LEU A 134 -2.32 13.60 -11.02
C LEU A 134 -1.59 14.86 -10.53
N LYS A 135 -0.31 15.00 -10.88
CA LYS A 135 0.48 16.21 -10.58
C LYS A 135 -0.15 17.46 -11.23
N ILE A 136 -0.59 17.38 -12.49
CA ILE A 136 -1.30 18.46 -13.18
C ILE A 136 -2.61 18.82 -12.45
N THR A 137 -3.35 17.81 -11.96
CA THR A 137 -4.58 18.02 -11.19
C THR A 137 -4.31 18.93 -9.99
N ILE A 138 -3.21 18.70 -9.28
CA ILE A 138 -2.83 19.50 -8.11
C ILE A 138 -2.42 20.93 -8.49
N SER A 139 -1.61 21.09 -9.53
CA SER A 139 -1.25 22.42 -10.03
C SER A 139 -2.50 23.20 -10.46
N ASN A 140 -3.41 22.58 -11.20
CA ASN A 140 -4.65 23.22 -11.66
C ASN A 140 -5.57 23.59 -10.50
N ILE A 141 -5.59 22.82 -9.39
CA ILE A 141 -6.35 23.20 -8.18
C ILE A 141 -5.81 24.51 -7.60
N LEU A 142 -4.49 24.61 -7.49
CA LEU A 142 -3.81 25.78 -6.94
C LEU A 142 -3.96 27.00 -7.87
N ASP A 143 -3.93 26.79 -9.19
CA ASP A 143 -4.20 27.82 -10.20
C ASP A 143 -5.64 28.35 -10.10
N THR A 144 -6.62 27.46 -9.94
CA THR A 144 -8.02 27.85 -9.71
C THR A 144 -8.15 28.61 -8.39
N ALA A 145 -7.51 28.14 -7.31
CA ALA A 145 -7.54 28.83 -6.02
C ALA A 145 -6.94 30.25 -6.09
N ARG A 146 -5.81 30.40 -6.79
CA ARG A 146 -5.17 31.69 -7.08
C ARG A 146 -6.06 32.61 -7.89
N SER A 147 -6.65 32.13 -8.98
CA SER A 147 -7.53 32.93 -9.85
C SER A 147 -8.83 33.36 -9.19
N LYS A 148 -9.30 32.60 -8.19
CA LYS A 148 -10.46 32.94 -7.35
C LYS A 148 -10.12 33.76 -6.11
N HIS A 149 -8.86 34.16 -5.95
CA HIS A 149 -8.36 34.94 -4.81
C HIS A 149 -8.59 34.28 -3.43
N PHE A 150 -8.59 32.94 -3.38
CA PHE A 150 -8.63 32.24 -2.10
C PHE A 150 -7.28 32.37 -1.38
N LYS A 151 -7.33 32.53 -0.05
CA LYS A 151 -6.17 32.55 0.84
C LYS A 151 -5.86 31.17 1.38
N CYS A 152 -6.89 30.37 1.64
CA CYS A 152 -6.76 29.02 2.18
C CYS A 152 -7.69 28.03 1.48
N VAL A 153 -7.13 26.94 0.96
CA VAL A 153 -7.89 25.84 0.33
C VAL A 153 -7.54 24.51 0.97
N ALA A 154 -8.55 23.67 1.22
CA ALA A 154 -8.36 22.30 1.73
C ALA A 154 -8.74 21.24 0.71
N MET A 155 -7.92 20.20 0.60
CA MET A 155 -8.08 19.12 -0.35
C MET A 155 -8.05 17.75 0.35
N PRO A 156 -8.96 16.81 -0.02
CA PRO A 156 -8.86 15.42 0.37
C PRO A 156 -7.89 14.68 -0.56
N PRO A 157 -7.36 13.51 -0.18
CA PRO A 157 -6.52 12.68 -1.03
C PRO A 157 -7.12 12.22 -2.38
N ILE A 158 -7.05 13.08 -3.39
CA ILE A 158 -7.52 12.83 -4.76
C ILE A 158 -6.82 11.61 -5.37
N SER A 159 -7.60 10.78 -6.04
CA SER A 159 -7.19 9.54 -6.72
C SER A 159 -6.71 8.38 -5.84
N SER A 160 -6.51 8.59 -4.53
CA SER A 160 -5.96 7.56 -3.63
C SER A 160 -6.98 6.54 -3.10
N GLY A 161 -8.28 6.81 -3.29
CA GLY A 161 -9.39 5.95 -2.91
C GLY A 161 -9.87 5.08 -4.08
N VAL A 162 -11.13 5.26 -4.49
CA VAL A 162 -11.78 4.47 -5.56
C VAL A 162 -10.99 4.48 -6.88
N CYS A 163 -10.30 5.57 -7.20
CA CYS A 163 -9.48 5.67 -8.42
C CYS A 163 -8.21 4.79 -8.38
N GLY A 164 -7.77 4.36 -7.19
CA GLY A 164 -6.76 3.30 -7.02
C GLY A 164 -5.31 3.70 -7.27
N VAL A 165 -4.95 4.98 -7.32
CA VAL A 165 -3.54 5.39 -7.41
C VAL A 165 -2.89 5.11 -6.05
N PRO A 166 -1.70 4.44 -5.99
CA PRO A 166 -1.05 4.14 -4.72
C PRO A 166 -0.81 5.39 -3.87
N LYS A 167 -1.21 5.37 -2.58
CA LYS A 167 -1.18 6.53 -1.66
C LYS A 167 0.17 7.25 -1.62
N SER A 168 1.28 6.52 -1.61
CA SER A 168 2.61 7.13 -1.61
C SER A 168 2.94 7.83 -2.93
N MET A 169 2.49 7.30 -4.07
CA MET A 169 2.66 7.98 -5.37
C MET A 169 1.78 9.22 -5.44
N CYS A 170 0.56 9.17 -4.89
CA CYS A 170 -0.26 10.36 -4.67
C CYS A 170 0.48 11.40 -3.84
N ALA A 171 1.02 11.01 -2.68
CA ALA A 171 1.77 11.90 -1.80
C ALA A 171 2.94 12.60 -2.51
N ALA A 172 3.73 11.84 -3.30
CA ALA A 172 4.80 12.39 -4.11
C ALA A 172 4.29 13.39 -5.16
N MET A 173 3.22 13.04 -5.90
CA MET A 173 2.66 13.91 -6.94
C MET A 173 1.97 15.16 -6.36
N TYR A 174 1.44 15.09 -5.14
CA TYR A 174 0.93 16.26 -4.43
C TYR A 174 2.02 17.27 -4.16
N LEU A 175 3.13 16.82 -3.56
CA LEU A 175 4.29 17.68 -3.32
C LEU A 175 4.85 18.22 -4.63
N ARG A 176 4.95 17.39 -5.67
CA ARG A 176 5.46 17.82 -6.97
C ARG A 176 4.58 18.93 -7.57
N GLY A 177 3.27 18.76 -7.56
CA GLY A 177 2.32 19.75 -8.07
C GLY A 177 2.35 21.06 -7.28
N ILE A 178 2.44 20.96 -5.94
CA ILE A 178 2.57 22.13 -5.04
C ILE A 178 3.88 22.88 -5.29
N CYS A 179 5.01 22.18 -5.31
CA CYS A 179 6.33 22.79 -5.52
C CYS A 179 6.43 23.45 -6.89
N GLU A 180 5.92 22.81 -7.95
CA GLU A 180 5.95 23.40 -9.29
C GLU A 180 5.04 24.62 -9.41
N PHE A 181 3.84 24.59 -8.81
CA PHE A 181 2.98 25.77 -8.75
C PHE A 181 3.68 26.92 -8.02
N SER A 182 4.25 26.63 -6.84
CA SER A 182 4.90 27.62 -5.99
C SER A 182 6.09 28.31 -6.70
N LYS A 183 6.89 27.53 -7.44
CA LYS A 183 8.03 28.01 -8.25
C LYS A 183 7.65 28.93 -9.41
N GLN A 184 6.38 29.03 -9.79
CA GLN A 184 5.93 30.00 -10.79
C GLN A 184 6.01 31.46 -10.26
N GLY A 185 6.35 31.66 -8.97
CA GLY A 185 6.69 32.97 -8.41
C GLY A 185 5.49 33.89 -8.14
N GLN A 186 4.26 33.37 -8.23
CA GLN A 186 3.04 34.15 -8.06
C GLN A 186 2.02 33.38 -7.23
N LEU A 187 2.18 33.38 -5.89
CA LEU A 187 1.17 32.81 -4.99
C LEU A 187 -0.15 33.62 -4.98
N GLY A 188 -0.09 34.90 -5.37
CA GLY A 188 -1.25 35.78 -5.32
C GLY A 188 -1.75 35.97 -3.89
N SER A 189 -3.04 35.72 -3.65
CA SER A 189 -3.63 35.76 -2.30
C SER A 189 -3.38 34.49 -1.49
N MET A 190 -2.93 33.40 -2.11
CA MET A 190 -2.80 32.11 -1.43
C MET A 190 -1.71 32.16 -0.36
N LYS A 191 -2.08 31.72 0.85
CA LYS A 191 -1.18 31.61 2.00
C LYS A 191 -1.05 30.18 2.49
N GLU A 192 -2.14 29.43 2.46
CA GLU A 192 -2.21 28.09 3.05
C GLU A 192 -2.87 27.08 2.11
N PHE A 193 -2.30 25.87 2.03
CA PHE A 193 -2.90 24.73 1.37
C PHE A 193 -2.96 23.55 2.33
N HIS A 194 -4.18 23.09 2.63
CA HIS A 194 -4.42 22.03 3.59
C HIS A 194 -4.67 20.70 2.87
N ILE A 195 -3.98 19.64 3.28
CA ILE A 195 -4.32 18.28 2.86
C ILE A 195 -4.85 17.53 4.08
N ILE A 196 -6.10 17.09 3.99
CA ILE A 196 -6.85 16.53 5.12
C ILE A 196 -7.45 15.18 4.77
N ASP A 197 -7.40 14.25 5.72
CA ASP A 197 -8.05 12.93 5.58
C ASP A 197 -8.64 12.50 6.93
N ILE A 198 -9.48 11.48 6.95
CA ILE A 198 -9.97 10.84 8.17
C ILE A 198 -9.01 9.75 8.69
N HIS A 199 -7.99 9.39 7.89
CA HIS A 199 -6.92 8.46 8.19
C HIS A 199 -5.55 9.16 8.14
N ASP A 200 -4.63 8.65 8.94
CA ASP A 200 -3.29 9.23 9.08
C ASP A 200 -2.30 8.79 7.99
N ASP A 201 -2.60 7.70 7.29
CA ASP A 201 -1.61 6.96 6.49
C ASP A 201 -1.03 7.78 5.33
N ILE A 202 -1.87 8.43 4.54
CA ILE A 202 -1.37 9.27 3.44
C ILE A 202 -0.77 10.58 3.95
N LEU A 203 -1.22 11.10 5.09
CA LEU A 203 -0.63 12.29 5.71
C LEU A 203 0.82 12.03 6.15
N ASP A 204 1.06 10.84 6.72
CA ASP A 204 2.40 10.35 7.05
C ASP A 204 3.26 10.19 5.79
N MET A 205 2.70 9.59 4.72
CA MET A 205 3.42 9.43 3.45
C MET A 205 3.81 10.76 2.80
N ILE A 206 2.96 11.80 2.88
CA ILE A 206 3.31 13.14 2.38
C ILE A 206 4.49 13.70 3.17
N ASN A 207 4.48 13.58 4.50
CA ASN A 207 5.59 14.05 5.32
C ASN A 207 6.90 13.28 5.06
N ASP A 208 6.82 11.97 4.82
CA ASP A 208 7.97 11.13 4.45
C ASP A 208 8.57 11.59 3.12
N TRP A 209 7.74 11.84 2.11
CA TRP A 209 8.20 12.37 0.82
C TRP A 209 8.76 13.78 0.92
N HIS A 210 8.16 14.65 1.74
CA HIS A 210 8.70 15.97 2.00
C HIS A 210 10.09 15.89 2.66
N SER A 211 10.29 14.95 3.58
CA SER A 211 11.60 14.69 4.19
C SER A 211 12.63 14.20 3.17
N LYS A 212 12.22 13.36 2.20
CA LYS A 212 13.09 12.95 1.08
C LYS A 212 13.44 14.11 0.14
N LEU A 213 12.47 14.96 -0.15
CA LEU A 213 12.64 16.12 -1.02
C LEU A 213 13.74 17.07 -0.53
N LYS A 214 13.87 17.24 0.80
CA LYS A 214 14.93 18.04 1.42
C LYS A 214 16.34 17.55 1.08
N ASN A 215 16.51 16.24 0.87
CA ASN A 215 17.81 15.62 0.60
C ASN A 215 18.06 15.41 -0.89
N ASN A 216 17.00 15.18 -1.69
CA ASN A 216 17.13 14.91 -3.12
C ASN A 216 15.94 15.50 -3.90
N GLN A 217 16.16 16.61 -4.60
CA GLN A 217 15.13 17.27 -5.40
C GLN A 217 14.56 16.39 -6.53
N ARG A 218 15.32 15.41 -7.03
CA ARG A 218 14.88 14.48 -8.09
C ARG A 218 14.01 13.34 -7.60
N CYS A 219 13.81 13.19 -6.28
CA CYS A 219 13.01 12.08 -5.74
C CYS A 219 11.55 12.13 -6.23
N LEU A 220 11.05 13.32 -6.61
CA LEU A 220 9.70 13.53 -7.11
C LEU A 220 9.56 13.39 -8.64
N ASP A 221 10.62 13.06 -9.37
CA ASP A 221 10.51 12.81 -10.81
C ASP A 221 9.60 11.60 -11.07
N VAL A 222 8.81 11.60 -12.14
CA VAL A 222 7.77 10.57 -12.33
C VAL A 222 8.37 9.18 -12.46
N ASP A 223 9.44 9.03 -13.24
CA ASP A 223 10.14 7.75 -13.39
C ASP A 223 10.80 7.32 -12.08
N ALA A 224 11.32 8.28 -11.32
CA ALA A 224 11.81 8.07 -9.97
C ALA A 224 10.66 7.55 -9.09
N VAL A 225 9.52 8.22 -8.99
CA VAL A 225 8.37 7.76 -8.17
C VAL A 225 7.82 6.40 -8.60
N LEU A 226 7.80 6.10 -9.91
CA LEU A 226 7.35 4.81 -10.45
C LEU A 226 8.32 3.66 -10.19
N SER A 227 9.61 3.91 -10.40
CA SER A 227 10.68 2.96 -10.04
C SER A 227 10.91 2.91 -8.52
N GLY A 228 10.31 3.87 -7.79
CA GLY A 228 10.46 4.09 -6.36
C GLY A 228 11.85 4.62 -5.98
N SER A 229 12.36 5.67 -6.61
CA SER A 229 13.76 6.12 -6.66
C SER A 229 14.59 5.72 -5.45
N ASP A 230 15.59 4.91 -5.79
CA ASP A 230 16.52 4.12 -4.97
C ASP A 230 15.90 2.91 -4.23
N GLY A 231 14.73 2.48 -4.73
CA GLY A 231 13.60 1.73 -4.14
C GLY A 231 13.77 0.47 -3.33
N VAL A 232 14.81 0.42 -2.50
CA VAL A 232 15.01 -0.51 -1.40
C VAL A 232 14.82 0.28 -0.11
N ASN A 233 13.67 0.09 0.54
CA ASN A 233 13.54 0.51 1.94
C ASN A 233 14.33 -0.48 2.81
N ILE A 234 15.32 -0.02 3.57
CA ILE A 234 16.18 -0.88 4.40
C ILE A 234 15.90 -0.60 5.87
N LEU A 235 15.49 -1.63 6.61
CA LEU A 235 15.54 -1.64 8.07
C LEU A 235 16.87 -2.25 8.49
N ARG A 236 17.84 -1.39 8.79
CA ARG A 236 19.16 -1.83 9.25
C ARG A 236 19.07 -2.40 10.65
N ASN A 237 19.79 -3.49 10.86
CA ASN A 237 19.96 -4.16 12.14
C ASN A 237 18.61 -4.43 12.83
N TYR A 238 17.64 -4.94 12.07
CA TYR A 238 16.32 -5.24 12.58
C TYR A 238 16.43 -6.28 13.70
N ARG A 239 15.88 -5.94 14.87
CA ARG A 239 16.03 -6.71 16.12
C ARG A 239 17.48 -6.99 16.52
N GLY A 240 18.42 -6.17 16.05
CA GLY A 240 19.84 -6.31 16.40
C GLY A 240 20.56 -7.44 15.66
N LYS A 241 19.96 -8.03 14.62
CA LYS A 241 20.48 -9.25 13.97
C LYS A 241 20.59 -9.20 12.45
N THR A 242 19.60 -8.64 11.75
CA THR A 242 19.48 -8.80 10.29
C THR A 242 18.99 -7.53 9.60
N ASP A 243 19.53 -7.20 8.43
CA ASP A 243 19.03 -6.12 7.60
C ASP A 243 17.81 -6.58 6.79
N ILE A 244 16.71 -5.81 6.81
CA ILE A 244 15.51 -6.12 6.00
C ILE A 244 15.40 -5.12 4.84
N HIS A 245 15.55 -5.63 3.62
CA HIS A 245 15.46 -4.88 2.37
C HIS A 245 14.08 -5.08 1.75
N ILE A 246 13.34 -4.01 1.43
CA ILE A 246 11.97 -4.09 0.91
C ILE A 246 11.86 -3.29 -0.38
N TYR A 247 11.49 -3.96 -1.46
CA TYR A 247 11.44 -3.34 -2.78
C TYR A 247 10.51 -4.05 -3.76
N THR A 248 10.27 -3.40 -4.89
CA THR A 248 9.51 -3.96 -6.00
C THR A 248 10.45 -4.08 -7.19
N LYS A 249 10.87 -5.32 -7.52
CA LYS A 249 11.79 -5.58 -8.64
C LYS A 249 11.52 -6.95 -9.23
N ASP A 250 11.76 -7.08 -10.52
CA ASP A 250 11.80 -8.40 -11.18
C ASP A 250 12.89 -9.26 -10.53
N ILE A 251 12.46 -10.38 -9.99
CA ILE A 251 13.27 -11.24 -9.15
C ILE A 251 14.45 -11.84 -9.90
N LEU A 252 14.27 -12.16 -11.19
CA LEU A 252 15.32 -12.69 -12.04
C LEU A 252 16.40 -11.64 -12.36
N LYS A 253 16.14 -10.36 -12.07
CA LYS A 253 17.08 -9.24 -12.22
C LYS A 253 17.76 -8.85 -10.90
N ILE A 254 17.42 -9.51 -9.79
CA ILE A 254 18.12 -9.31 -8.52
C ILE A 254 19.46 -10.06 -8.59
N ARG A 255 20.49 -9.48 -7.99
CA ARG A 255 21.86 -10.01 -7.95
C ARG A 255 22.36 -9.91 -6.51
N GLY A 256 23.38 -10.70 -6.16
CA GLY A 256 23.94 -10.72 -4.81
C GLY A 256 23.06 -11.41 -3.77
N ILE A 257 22.12 -12.25 -4.18
CA ILE A 257 21.26 -13.03 -3.28
C ILE A 257 21.71 -14.48 -3.35
N ASP A 258 21.94 -15.10 -2.19
CA ASP A 258 22.33 -16.50 -2.13
C ASP A 258 21.13 -17.43 -2.32
N VAL A 259 20.02 -17.13 -1.65
CA VAL A 259 18.85 -18.00 -1.60
C VAL A 259 17.61 -17.27 -2.10
N ILE A 260 16.87 -17.89 -3.02
CA ILE A 260 15.53 -17.43 -3.41
C ILE A 260 14.45 -18.39 -2.90
N VAL A 261 13.37 -17.85 -2.33
CA VAL A 261 12.19 -18.63 -1.93
C VAL A 261 11.14 -18.62 -3.04
N VAL A 262 10.54 -19.77 -3.33
CA VAL A 262 9.44 -19.91 -4.29
C VAL A 262 8.31 -20.74 -3.68
N SER A 263 7.07 -20.31 -3.90
CA SER A 263 5.88 -21.07 -3.49
C SER A 263 5.53 -22.14 -4.53
N GLU A 264 5.31 -23.37 -4.08
CA GLU A 264 4.94 -24.51 -4.90
C GLU A 264 3.58 -25.09 -4.46
N ASP A 265 2.93 -25.83 -5.36
CA ASP A 265 1.84 -26.73 -4.99
C ASP A 265 2.37 -28.05 -4.38
N SER A 266 1.47 -28.87 -3.84
CA SER A 266 1.80 -30.15 -3.19
C SER A 266 2.44 -31.19 -4.10
N TRP A 267 2.45 -30.96 -5.42
CA TRP A 267 3.07 -31.83 -6.41
C TRP A 267 4.32 -31.22 -7.04
N VAL A 268 4.68 -29.99 -6.66
CA VAL A 268 5.86 -29.27 -7.16
C VAL A 268 5.89 -29.25 -8.70
N LYS A 269 4.73 -29.02 -9.32
CA LYS A 269 4.60 -29.02 -10.80
C LYS A 269 5.27 -27.83 -11.47
N GLY A 270 5.57 -26.77 -10.71
CA GLY A 270 6.16 -25.55 -11.23
C GLY A 270 5.20 -24.68 -12.06
N GLU A 271 3.90 -24.80 -11.82
CA GLU A 271 2.87 -24.03 -12.55
C GLU A 271 2.69 -22.60 -12.03
N GLY A 272 3.20 -22.31 -10.83
CA GLY A 272 3.17 -20.96 -10.25
C GLY A 272 3.97 -19.97 -11.09
N GLY A 273 3.54 -18.71 -11.14
CA GLY A 273 4.17 -17.69 -11.99
C GLY A 273 5.69 -17.55 -11.78
N LEU A 274 6.12 -17.55 -10.52
CA LEU A 274 7.55 -17.51 -10.18
C LEU A 274 8.26 -18.85 -10.48
N SER A 275 7.67 -19.98 -10.09
CA SER A 275 8.30 -21.28 -10.34
C SER A 275 8.50 -21.54 -11.84
N ARG A 276 7.49 -21.23 -12.66
CA ARG A 276 7.58 -21.27 -14.13
C ARG A 276 8.69 -20.34 -14.65
N ALA A 277 8.79 -19.12 -14.12
CA ALA A 277 9.84 -18.18 -14.53
C ALA A 277 11.24 -18.72 -14.22
N LEU A 278 11.43 -19.36 -13.05
CA LEU A 278 12.70 -20.00 -12.68
C LEU A 278 12.99 -21.22 -13.57
N LEU A 279 12.00 -22.07 -13.86
CA LEU A 279 12.18 -23.24 -14.75
C LEU A 279 12.57 -22.84 -16.18
N THR A 280 11.98 -21.76 -16.69
CA THR A 280 12.32 -21.18 -17.99
C THR A 280 13.71 -20.55 -17.99
N ALA A 281 14.06 -19.79 -16.95
CA ALA A 281 15.34 -19.10 -16.87
C ALA A 281 16.51 -20.03 -16.52
N GLY A 282 16.24 -21.11 -15.78
CA GLY A 282 17.23 -22.04 -15.27
C GLY A 282 17.90 -22.90 -16.34
N CYS A 283 18.95 -23.61 -15.92
CA CYS A 283 19.65 -24.61 -16.73
C CYS A 283 19.04 -26.02 -16.53
N ASP A 284 19.50 -27.00 -17.29
CA ASP A 284 19.01 -28.38 -17.19
C ASP A 284 19.26 -29.01 -15.83
N LYS A 285 20.38 -28.68 -15.17
CA LYS A 285 20.67 -29.12 -13.80
C LYS A 285 19.55 -28.70 -12.84
N TYR A 286 19.16 -27.42 -12.87
CA TYR A 286 18.06 -26.91 -12.03
C TYR A 286 16.74 -27.62 -12.35
N ARG A 287 16.41 -27.79 -13.65
CA ARG A 287 15.18 -28.50 -14.06
C ARG A 287 15.16 -29.96 -13.61
N GLN A 288 16.30 -30.64 -13.64
CA GLN A 288 16.43 -32.01 -13.16
C GLN A 288 16.26 -32.06 -11.64
N GLU A 289 16.96 -31.23 -10.87
CA GLU A 289 16.80 -31.17 -9.40
C GLU A 289 15.35 -30.86 -9.01
N HIS A 290 14.70 -29.91 -9.68
CA HIS A 290 13.28 -29.59 -9.47
C HIS A 290 12.36 -30.79 -9.73
N ARG A 291 12.59 -31.55 -10.81
CA ARG A 291 11.80 -32.75 -11.12
C ARG A 291 11.93 -33.83 -10.03
N HIS A 292 13.08 -33.95 -9.39
CA HIS A 292 13.29 -34.90 -8.28
C HIS A 292 12.59 -34.47 -6.98
N LEU A 293 12.13 -33.22 -6.86
CA LEU A 293 11.30 -32.79 -5.73
C LEU A 293 9.88 -33.35 -5.78
N GLN A 294 9.42 -33.79 -6.96
CA GLN A 294 8.08 -34.31 -7.12
C GLN A 294 7.94 -35.65 -6.39
N PRO A 295 6.80 -35.91 -5.70
CA PRO A 295 6.53 -37.21 -5.10
C PRO A 295 6.66 -38.33 -6.15
N GLN A 296 7.43 -39.38 -5.85
CA GLN A 296 7.64 -40.47 -6.80
C GLN A 296 6.37 -41.32 -6.97
N SER A 297 5.97 -41.54 -8.22
CA SER A 297 4.65 -42.02 -8.65
C SER A 297 4.34 -43.48 -8.37
N ASN A 298 5.17 -44.22 -7.64
CA ASN A 298 5.02 -45.67 -7.62
C ASN A 298 4.00 -46.20 -6.59
N ASN A 299 3.39 -45.35 -5.75
CA ASN A 299 2.17 -45.67 -4.97
C ASN A 299 1.55 -44.51 -4.14
N SER A 300 2.01 -43.25 -4.25
CA SER A 300 1.44 -42.16 -3.43
C SER A 300 0.24 -41.49 -4.11
N THR A 301 -0.95 -41.64 -3.52
CA THR A 301 -2.16 -40.89 -3.91
C THR A 301 -2.22 -39.48 -3.28
N THR A 302 -1.27 -39.15 -2.41
CA THR A 302 -1.23 -37.91 -1.63
C THR A 302 0.02 -37.09 -1.97
N GLY A 303 -0.16 -35.82 -2.30
CA GLY A 303 0.95 -34.88 -2.50
C GLY A 303 1.69 -34.53 -1.19
N LEU A 304 2.74 -33.71 -1.29
CA LEU A 304 3.48 -33.22 -0.13
C LEU A 304 2.57 -32.45 0.82
N SER A 305 2.82 -32.62 2.12
CA SER A 305 2.12 -31.86 3.15
C SER A 305 2.39 -30.35 3.01
N ARG A 306 1.41 -29.54 3.43
CA ARG A 306 1.57 -28.08 3.50
C ARG A 306 2.69 -27.75 4.48
N THR A 307 3.38 -26.64 4.25
CA THR A 307 4.53 -26.17 5.06
C THR A 307 5.85 -26.92 4.83
N VAL A 308 5.86 -27.99 4.03
CA VAL A 308 7.11 -28.65 3.60
C VAL A 308 7.97 -27.65 2.84
N VAL A 309 9.27 -27.66 3.16
CA VAL A 309 10.28 -26.83 2.52
C VAL A 309 11.36 -27.74 1.95
N LEU A 310 11.64 -27.59 0.65
CA LEU A 310 12.66 -28.35 -0.07
C LEU A 310 13.72 -27.39 -0.64
N VAL A 311 14.90 -27.91 -0.99
CA VAL A 311 16.02 -27.08 -1.47
C VAL A 311 16.64 -27.71 -2.71
N THR A 312 16.89 -26.88 -3.73
CA THR A 312 17.75 -27.22 -4.87
C THR A 312 18.91 -26.24 -4.97
N SER A 313 19.90 -26.54 -5.80
CA SER A 313 20.81 -25.51 -6.29
C SER A 313 20.08 -24.58 -7.26
N GLY A 314 20.58 -23.36 -7.47
CA GLY A 314 20.14 -22.52 -8.59
C GLY A 314 20.73 -22.95 -9.94
N GLY A 315 21.53 -24.03 -9.96
CA GLY A 315 22.40 -24.37 -11.07
C GLY A 315 23.44 -23.28 -11.35
N HIS A 316 23.87 -23.18 -12.60
CA HIS A 316 24.89 -22.19 -13.02
C HIS A 316 24.31 -21.00 -13.81
N LYS A 317 22.98 -20.94 -13.99
CA LYS A 317 22.32 -19.93 -14.83
C LYS A 317 21.40 -18.98 -14.06
N LEU A 318 20.80 -19.44 -12.96
CA LEU A 318 20.03 -18.54 -12.09
C LEU A 318 21.01 -17.65 -11.31
N PRO A 319 20.60 -16.41 -10.96
CA PRO A 319 21.45 -15.49 -10.20
C PRO A 319 21.54 -15.83 -8.70
N PHE A 320 21.04 -17.00 -8.30
CA PHE A 320 20.92 -17.47 -6.92
C PHE A 320 21.71 -18.77 -6.76
N LYS A 321 22.33 -18.98 -5.59
CA LYS A 321 23.06 -20.23 -5.29
C LYS A 321 22.09 -21.37 -4.99
N HIS A 322 20.99 -21.07 -4.29
CA HIS A 322 19.98 -22.05 -3.89
C HIS A 322 18.57 -21.55 -4.17
N VAL A 323 17.65 -22.49 -4.40
CA VAL A 323 16.21 -22.23 -4.50
C VAL A 323 15.52 -23.03 -3.39
N VAL A 324 14.76 -22.34 -2.55
CA VAL A 324 13.96 -22.93 -1.47
C VAL A 324 12.52 -23.02 -1.95
N HIS A 325 12.02 -24.24 -2.11
CA HIS A 325 10.68 -24.56 -2.58
C HIS A 325 9.75 -24.78 -1.38
N ALA A 326 8.91 -23.78 -1.11
CA ALA A 326 7.95 -23.78 -0.01
C ALA A 326 6.59 -24.28 -0.50
N VAL A 327 6.15 -25.45 -0.04
CA VAL A 327 4.85 -26.03 -0.38
C VAL A 327 3.76 -25.25 0.36
N LEU A 328 3.13 -24.35 -0.38
CA LEU A 328 2.13 -23.41 0.14
C LEU A 328 1.11 -23.12 -0.95
N ARG A 329 -0.07 -23.71 -0.80
CA ARG A 329 -1.24 -23.42 -1.63
C ARG A 329 -2.43 -23.11 -0.74
N ARG A 330 -3.29 -22.21 -1.19
CA ARG A 330 -4.60 -21.99 -0.59
C ARG A 330 -5.56 -23.02 -1.16
N GLU A 331 -6.19 -23.81 -0.30
CA GLU A 331 -7.10 -24.88 -0.70
C GLU A 331 -8.56 -24.41 -0.65
N LYS A 332 -9.41 -25.09 -1.41
CA LYS A 332 -10.85 -24.78 -1.42
C LYS A 332 -11.45 -25.17 -0.06
N GLY A 333 -11.99 -24.19 0.65
CA GLY A 333 -12.55 -24.38 1.99
C GLY A 333 -11.63 -23.91 3.12
N ASP A 334 -10.39 -23.51 2.82
CA ASP A 334 -9.53 -22.85 3.82
C ASP A 334 -10.24 -21.59 4.34
N THR A 335 -10.42 -21.51 5.65
CA THR A 335 -10.68 -20.22 6.31
C THR A 335 -9.43 -19.37 6.25
N GLU A 336 -9.59 -18.05 6.40
CA GLU A 336 -8.44 -17.16 6.42
C GLU A 336 -7.49 -17.47 7.59
N GLU A 337 -8.03 -17.88 8.75
CA GLU A 337 -7.25 -18.23 9.94
C GLU A 337 -6.35 -19.45 9.71
N VAL A 338 -6.90 -20.51 9.11
CA VAL A 338 -6.14 -21.72 8.75
C VAL A 338 -5.03 -21.37 7.76
N TYR A 339 -5.35 -20.53 6.77
CA TYR A 339 -4.37 -20.11 5.79
C TYR A 339 -3.24 -19.27 6.41
N GLN A 340 -3.58 -18.30 7.27
CA GLN A 340 -2.58 -17.46 7.93
C GLN A 340 -1.66 -18.29 8.86
N THR A 341 -2.21 -19.28 9.56
CA THR A 341 -1.42 -20.22 10.37
C THR A 341 -0.48 -21.06 9.50
N THR A 342 -0.97 -21.53 8.35
CA THR A 342 -0.15 -22.28 7.39
C THR A 342 0.98 -21.39 6.84
N LEU A 343 0.66 -20.16 6.43
CA LEU A 343 1.64 -19.20 5.93
C LEU A 343 2.71 -18.89 6.96
N TRP A 344 2.32 -18.70 8.23
CA TRP A 344 3.24 -18.52 9.34
C TRP A 344 4.24 -19.68 9.42
N SER A 345 3.74 -20.91 9.57
CA SER A 345 4.58 -22.10 9.72
C SER A 345 5.48 -22.32 8.51
N THR A 346 4.99 -22.05 7.30
CA THR A 346 5.81 -22.10 6.09
C THR A 346 6.97 -21.11 6.14
N ILE A 347 6.73 -19.85 6.53
CA ILE A 347 7.79 -18.84 6.60
C ILE A 347 8.82 -19.21 7.68
N ASP A 348 8.36 -19.70 8.83
CA ASP A 348 9.24 -20.17 9.91
C ASP A 348 10.12 -21.35 9.47
N ASN A 349 9.55 -22.32 8.76
CA ASN A 349 10.30 -23.45 8.18
C ASN A 349 11.30 -22.98 7.12
N VAL A 350 10.94 -21.98 6.30
CA VAL A 350 11.83 -21.38 5.31
C VAL A 350 13.03 -20.72 5.99
N LEU A 351 12.79 -19.85 6.96
CA LEU A 351 13.86 -19.14 7.68
C LEU A 351 14.76 -20.11 8.45
N SER A 352 14.17 -21.12 9.11
CA SER A 352 14.92 -22.17 9.82
C SER A 352 15.77 -23.01 8.87
N THR A 353 15.23 -23.39 7.71
CA THR A 353 15.96 -24.13 6.67
C THR A 353 17.14 -23.31 6.16
N VAL A 354 16.95 -22.02 5.90
CA VAL A 354 18.02 -21.15 5.41
C VAL A 354 19.10 -20.93 6.47
N ASN A 355 18.71 -20.69 7.72
CA ASN A 355 19.65 -20.42 8.82
C ASN A 355 20.51 -21.63 9.20
N THR A 356 20.08 -22.84 8.85
CA THR A 356 20.80 -24.10 9.10
C THR A 356 21.63 -24.58 7.92
N MET A 357 21.62 -23.85 6.79
CA MET A 357 22.48 -24.17 5.65
C MET A 357 23.96 -24.02 6.03
N LYS A 358 24.77 -25.02 5.71
CA LYS A 358 26.21 -24.97 5.95
C LYS A 358 26.88 -24.02 4.97
N THR A 359 27.25 -22.84 5.44
CA THR A 359 27.97 -21.83 4.64
C THR A 359 29.20 -21.32 5.38
N THR A 360 30.17 -20.80 4.64
CA THR A 360 31.40 -20.19 5.20
C THR A 360 31.26 -18.69 5.48
N LYS A 361 30.11 -18.11 5.13
CA LYS A 361 29.75 -16.70 5.27
C LYS A 361 28.27 -16.58 5.58
N ASP A 362 27.86 -15.44 6.10
CA ASP A 362 26.46 -15.09 6.26
C ASP A 362 25.72 -15.14 4.92
N ILE A 363 24.43 -15.45 4.99
CA ILE A 363 23.56 -15.77 3.86
C ILE A 363 22.58 -14.62 3.62
N THR A 364 22.42 -14.24 2.37
CA THR A 364 21.34 -13.34 1.94
C THR A 364 20.18 -14.15 1.34
N VAL A 365 18.95 -13.90 1.82
CA VAL A 365 17.73 -14.56 1.33
C VAL A 365 16.73 -13.57 0.74
N ALA A 366 16.19 -13.88 -0.43
CA ALA A 366 15.03 -13.19 -0.99
C ALA A 366 13.75 -13.98 -0.75
N ILE A 367 12.79 -13.35 -0.08
CA ILE A 367 11.47 -13.90 0.20
C ILE A 367 10.44 -13.07 -0.59
N PRO A 368 9.96 -13.58 -1.74
CA PRO A 368 8.84 -12.99 -2.42
C PRO A 368 7.61 -13.01 -1.54
N MET A 369 6.62 -12.18 -1.84
CA MET A 369 5.31 -12.38 -1.22
C MET A 369 4.69 -13.70 -1.68
N ILE A 370 4.96 -14.75 -0.92
CA ILE A 370 4.35 -16.06 -1.08
C ILE A 370 2.92 -16.03 -0.54
N GLY A 371 2.01 -16.71 -1.23
CA GLY A 371 0.65 -16.90 -0.75
C GLY A 371 -0.38 -15.80 -1.07
N LEU A 372 -0.01 -14.76 -1.83
CA LEU A 372 -0.96 -13.74 -2.28
C LEU A 372 -1.97 -14.28 -3.32
N GLY A 373 -1.59 -15.29 -4.11
CA GLY A 373 -2.33 -15.70 -5.29
C GLY A 373 -2.22 -14.68 -6.44
N ALA A 374 -2.94 -14.92 -7.54
CA ALA A 374 -2.77 -14.15 -8.78
C ALA A 374 -3.39 -12.73 -8.73
N LYS A 375 -4.43 -12.53 -7.91
CA LYS A 375 -5.16 -11.25 -7.76
C LYS A 375 -5.61 -11.06 -6.31
N PRO A 376 -4.70 -10.74 -5.38
CA PRO A 376 -5.06 -10.57 -3.98
C PRO A 376 -5.94 -9.31 -3.78
N SER A 377 -6.89 -9.38 -2.86
CA SER A 377 -7.57 -8.18 -2.35
C SER A 377 -6.66 -7.41 -1.39
N ASP A 378 -6.94 -6.14 -1.15
CA ASP A 378 -6.20 -5.31 -0.18
C ASP A 378 -6.16 -5.92 1.22
N GLU A 379 -7.24 -6.59 1.62
CA GLU A 379 -7.32 -7.26 2.93
C GLU A 379 -6.38 -8.47 3.01
N ILE A 380 -6.37 -9.32 1.97
CA ILE A 380 -5.46 -10.46 1.89
C ILE A 380 -4.01 -9.99 1.87
N MET A 381 -3.71 -8.92 1.10
CA MET A 381 -2.37 -8.33 1.08
C MET A 381 -1.94 -7.92 2.48
N LYS A 382 -2.77 -7.16 3.22
CA LYS A 382 -2.45 -6.72 4.59
C LYS A 382 -2.21 -7.89 5.53
N LYS A 383 -3.05 -8.94 5.48
CA LYS A 383 -2.91 -10.13 6.34
C LYS A 383 -1.61 -10.88 6.06
N CYS A 384 -1.29 -11.17 4.80
CA CYS A 384 -0.04 -11.84 4.43
C CYS A 384 1.20 -11.00 4.80
N CYS A 385 1.14 -9.67 4.60
CA CYS A 385 2.20 -8.75 4.99
C CYS A 385 2.44 -8.76 6.51
N TRP A 386 1.36 -8.79 7.29
CA TRP A 386 1.42 -8.87 8.74
C TRP A 386 2.03 -10.20 9.21
N THR A 387 1.54 -11.33 8.70
CA THR A 387 2.05 -12.67 9.05
C THR A 387 3.52 -12.82 8.72
N LEU A 388 3.96 -12.32 7.57
CA LEU A 388 5.38 -12.28 7.21
C LEU A 388 6.21 -11.46 8.20
N LYS A 389 5.74 -10.26 8.54
CA LYS A 389 6.41 -9.40 9.54
C LYS A 389 6.55 -10.12 10.87
N GLU A 390 5.47 -10.73 11.37
CA GLU A 390 5.48 -11.37 12.69
C GLU A 390 6.33 -12.65 12.68
N SER A 391 6.32 -13.43 11.59
CA SER A 391 7.17 -14.61 11.44
C SER A 391 8.65 -14.26 11.47
N ILE A 392 9.07 -13.23 10.71
CA ILE A 392 10.46 -12.74 10.72
C ILE A 392 10.83 -12.21 12.11
N THR A 393 9.94 -11.45 12.75
CA THR A 393 10.18 -10.89 14.09
C THR A 393 10.42 -12.01 15.10
N LYS A 394 9.54 -13.00 15.15
CA LYS A 394 9.63 -14.12 16.09
C LYS A 394 10.87 -14.98 15.83
N PHE A 395 11.17 -15.27 14.56
CA PHE A 395 12.38 -16.01 14.18
C PHE A 395 13.64 -15.32 14.72
N LEU A 396 13.78 -14.01 14.49
CA LEU A 396 14.94 -13.25 14.95
C LEU A 396 14.99 -13.12 16.48
N GLU A 397 13.85 -13.08 17.17
CA GLU A 397 13.82 -13.02 18.64
C GLU A 397 14.18 -14.38 19.28
N MET A 398 13.72 -15.49 18.71
CA MET A 398 13.88 -16.83 19.29
C MET A 398 15.23 -17.49 19.00
N TRP A 399 15.80 -17.27 17.82
CA TRP A 399 17.03 -17.96 17.43
C TRP A 399 18.27 -17.26 18.00
N PRO A 400 19.12 -17.96 18.79
CA PRO A 400 20.28 -17.36 19.44
C PRO A 400 21.39 -17.01 18.45
N SER A 401 21.62 -17.84 17.43
CA SER A 401 22.58 -17.59 16.34
C SER A 401 21.84 -17.44 15.02
N ILE A 402 22.01 -16.27 14.39
CA ILE A 402 21.45 -15.94 13.08
C ILE A 402 22.61 -15.70 12.12
N HIS A 403 22.68 -16.49 11.05
CA HIS A 403 23.64 -16.30 9.95
C HIS A 403 22.97 -15.70 8.70
N ILE A 404 21.69 -15.34 8.80
CA ILE A 404 20.99 -14.58 7.75
C ILE A 404 21.28 -13.10 7.97
N SER A 405 22.23 -12.54 7.21
CA SER A 405 22.62 -11.13 7.31
C SER A 405 21.57 -10.20 6.71
N GLU A 406 20.92 -10.65 5.62
CA GLU A 406 20.00 -9.83 4.83
C GLU A 406 18.75 -10.62 4.41
N ILE A 407 17.57 -10.05 4.66
CA ILE A 407 16.28 -10.55 4.18
C ILE A 407 15.70 -9.56 3.17
N HIS A 408 15.55 -9.99 1.92
CA HIS A 408 15.02 -9.21 0.80
C HIS A 408 13.56 -9.56 0.54
N LEU A 409 12.65 -8.69 0.98
CA LEU A 409 11.22 -8.78 0.72
C LEU A 409 10.89 -8.11 -0.62
N THR A 410 10.47 -8.92 -1.60
CA THR A 410 10.24 -8.46 -2.98
C THR A 410 8.92 -8.96 -3.58
N SER A 411 8.45 -8.31 -4.63
CA SER A 411 7.32 -8.73 -5.46
C SER A 411 7.32 -7.93 -6.76
N GLN A 412 6.58 -8.45 -7.75
CA GLN A 412 6.25 -7.73 -8.98
C GLN A 412 5.05 -6.79 -8.82
N ILE A 413 4.26 -6.94 -7.76
CA ILE A 413 3.11 -6.08 -7.43
C ILE A 413 3.56 -5.06 -6.39
N ASN A 414 2.97 -3.86 -6.37
CA ASN A 414 3.30 -2.84 -5.36
C ASN A 414 2.71 -3.20 -3.99
N PHE A 415 3.47 -3.95 -3.19
CA PHE A 415 3.18 -4.33 -1.79
C PHE A 415 4.21 -3.77 -0.80
N SER A 416 5.35 -3.28 -1.31
CA SER A 416 6.52 -2.87 -0.53
C SER A 416 6.18 -1.78 0.48
N GLN A 417 5.22 -0.92 0.16
CA GLN A 417 4.73 0.14 1.05
C GLN A 417 3.87 -0.41 2.20
N VAL A 418 3.06 -1.44 1.94
CA VAL A 418 2.23 -2.09 2.97
C VAL A 418 3.13 -2.83 3.97
N VAL A 419 4.11 -3.59 3.47
CA VAL A 419 5.06 -4.32 4.31
C VAL A 419 5.97 -3.37 5.08
N TRP A 420 6.48 -2.31 4.44
CA TRP A 420 7.25 -1.27 5.12
C TRP A 420 6.47 -0.61 6.25
N TYR A 421 5.20 -0.25 6.01
CA TYR A 421 4.32 0.33 7.04
C TYR A 421 4.18 -0.61 8.25
N HIS A 422 4.00 -1.91 8.02
CA HIS A 422 3.87 -2.90 9.10
C HIS A 422 5.17 -3.15 9.86
N LEU A 423 6.31 -3.24 9.17
CA LEU A 423 7.61 -3.49 9.81
C LEU A 423 8.14 -2.26 10.57
N ASN A 424 7.84 -1.04 10.12
CA ASN A 424 8.34 0.19 10.74
C ASN A 424 7.52 0.65 11.96
N LYS A 425 6.33 0.08 12.20
CA LYS A 425 5.49 0.46 13.34
C LYS A 425 6.08 -0.08 14.66
N LYS A 426 6.67 0.81 15.48
CA LYS A 426 7.16 0.49 16.84
C LYS A 426 6.07 0.13 17.87
N LYS A 427 4.78 0.21 17.51
CA LYS A 427 3.67 -0.09 18.42
C LYS A 427 3.01 -1.41 18.07
N SER A 428 3.11 -2.35 19.01
CA SER A 428 2.24 -3.51 19.16
C SER A 428 0.81 -3.10 18.81
N ILE A 429 0.21 -3.77 17.83
CA ILE A 429 -1.25 -3.84 17.77
C ILE A 429 -1.61 -4.50 19.10
N THR A 430 -2.19 -3.73 20.02
CA THR A 430 -2.68 -4.17 21.32
C THR A 430 -3.24 -5.58 21.19
N THR A 431 -2.62 -6.46 21.95
CA THR A 431 -2.76 -7.92 22.00
C THR A 431 -4.13 -8.38 22.52
N THR A 432 -5.21 -7.69 22.15
CA THR A 432 -6.52 -7.83 22.81
C THR A 432 -7.62 -8.38 21.89
N VAL A 433 -7.36 -8.66 20.61
CA VAL A 433 -8.42 -9.21 19.72
C VAL A 433 -8.08 -10.57 19.10
N ILE A 434 -6.87 -11.11 19.31
CA ILE A 434 -6.51 -12.46 18.81
C ILE A 434 -5.92 -13.39 19.90
N ASN A 435 -5.48 -12.84 21.04
CA ASN A 435 -4.99 -13.67 22.16
C ASN A 435 -6.05 -14.63 22.72
N ASP A 436 -7.34 -14.30 22.63
CA ASP A 436 -8.39 -15.18 23.15
C ASP A 436 -8.71 -16.38 22.25
N VAL A 437 -8.25 -16.38 20.99
CA VAL A 437 -8.54 -17.47 20.04
C VAL A 437 -7.33 -18.36 19.81
N VAL A 438 -6.11 -17.81 19.81
CA VAL A 438 -4.90 -18.59 19.44
C VAL A 438 -4.23 -19.28 20.64
N LEU A 439 -4.40 -18.77 21.87
CA LEU A 439 -3.73 -19.35 23.05
C LEU A 439 -4.57 -20.37 23.85
N LYS A 440 -5.83 -20.65 23.47
CA LYS A 440 -6.66 -21.61 24.20
C LYS A 440 -6.54 -23.07 23.77
N ASN A 441 -5.90 -23.38 22.63
CA ASN A 441 -5.88 -24.74 22.08
C ASN A 441 -4.47 -25.33 21.84
N VAL A 442 -3.42 -24.76 22.42
CA VAL A 442 -2.11 -25.44 22.48
C VAL A 442 -1.97 -26.06 23.87
N THR A 443 -2.66 -27.19 24.09
CA THR A 443 -2.23 -28.16 25.09
C THR A 443 -0.94 -28.78 24.58
N VAL A 444 0.18 -28.31 25.12
CA VAL A 444 1.46 -29.02 25.04
C VAL A 444 1.24 -30.38 25.71
N SER A 445 1.25 -31.46 24.93
CA SER A 445 1.48 -32.78 25.49
C SER A 445 2.98 -32.90 25.71
N GLU A 446 3.40 -32.66 26.95
CA GLU A 446 4.69 -33.14 27.44
C GLU A 446 4.65 -34.67 27.45
N THR A 447 5.15 -35.31 26.40
CA THR A 447 5.68 -36.67 26.51
C THR A 447 6.74 -36.92 25.44
N ASN A 448 7.93 -37.26 25.95
CA ASN A 448 9.06 -37.96 25.34
C ASN A 448 10.09 -37.14 24.58
N ILE A 449 11.05 -36.63 25.37
CA ILE A 449 12.53 -36.62 25.22
C ILE A 449 13.07 -36.63 23.79
#